data_AF-A0A2H9SD66-F1
#
_entry.id   AF-A0A2H9SD66-F1
#
_cell.length_a   1.000
_cell.length_b   1.000
_cell.length_c   1.000
_cell.angle_alpha   90.00
_cell.angle_beta   90.00
_cell.angle_gamma   90.00
#
_symmetry.space_group_name_H-M   'P 1'
#
loop_
_entity.id
_entity.type
_entity.pdbx_description
1 polymer ?
#
loop_
_entity_poly.entity_id
_entity_poly.type
_entity_poly.pdbx_seq_one_letter_code
_entity_poly.pdbx_strand_id
1 'polypeptide(L)'
;MGSYRQVSRVFKKLIDTNQVVKIGAGIYAKANFSETLNKALVQGTFGQVCKEALTRKGIQWEPGTAEREYNAGLSTQVPARTVIRLKSRFRGTLSDGRRKLIIEKQINAR
;
A
#
# COMPACT_ATOMS: atom_id res chain seq x y z
N MET A 1 -6.54 -13.49 -26.89
CA MET A 1 -6.38 -13.27 -25.42
C MET A 1 -5.08 -12.52 -25.20
N GLY A 2 -5.11 -11.38 -24.49
CA GLY A 2 -4.05 -10.36 -24.55
C GLY A 2 -2.69 -10.78 -23.96
N SER A 3 -1.60 -10.45 -24.67
CA SER A 3 -0.23 -10.66 -24.19
C SER A 3 0.07 -9.83 -22.95
N TYR A 4 0.95 -10.33 -22.06
CA TYR A 4 1.45 -9.56 -20.91
C TYR A 4 1.91 -8.15 -21.31
N ARG A 5 2.57 -8.01 -22.46
CA ARG A 5 3.02 -6.70 -22.99
C ARG A 5 1.86 -5.76 -23.29
N GLN A 6 0.71 -6.27 -23.74
CA GLN A 6 -0.48 -5.46 -24.00
C GLN A 6 -1.09 -4.96 -22.69
N VAL A 7 -1.21 -5.84 -21.68
CA VAL A 7 -1.73 -5.48 -20.36
C VAL A 7 -0.85 -4.42 -19.69
N SER A 8 0.48 -4.60 -19.73
CA SER A 8 1.42 -3.61 -19.17
C SER A 8 1.31 -2.25 -19.86
N ARG A 9 1.08 -2.20 -21.17
CA ARG A 9 0.87 -0.93 -21.91
C ARG A 9 -0.42 -0.23 -21.48
N VAL A 10 -1.50 -0.97 -21.24
CA VAL A 10 -2.76 -0.39 -20.76
C VAL A 10 -2.59 0.20 -19.36
N PHE A 11 -1.96 -0.54 -18.44
CA PHE A 11 -1.66 0.00 -17.11
C PHE A 11 -0.75 1.23 -17.18
N LYS A 12 0.24 1.24 -18.07
CA LYS A 12 1.09 2.42 -18.27
C LYS A 12 0.25 3.63 -18.70
N LYS A 13 -0.64 3.47 -19.69
CA LYS A 13 -1.56 4.55 -20.09
C LYS A 13 -2.43 5.03 -18.93
N LEU A 14 -2.96 4.13 -18.10
CA LEU A 14 -3.77 4.52 -16.94
C LEU A 14 -2.98 5.31 -15.88
N ILE A 15 -1.69 5.02 -15.71
CA ILE A 15 -0.80 5.81 -14.86
C ILE A 15 -0.56 7.18 -15.49
N ASP A 16 -0.24 7.21 -16.79
CA ASP A 16 0.04 8.44 -17.53
C ASP A 16 -1.19 9.39 -17.54
N THR A 17 -2.41 8.83 -17.54
CA THR A 17 -3.67 9.59 -17.43
C THR A 17 -4.13 9.82 -15.99
N ASN A 18 -3.29 9.60 -14.98
CA ASN A 18 -3.60 9.82 -13.55
C ASN A 18 -4.83 9.04 -13.03
N GLN A 19 -5.17 7.89 -13.62
CA GLN A 19 -6.31 7.06 -13.20
C GLN A 19 -5.91 6.04 -12.13
N VAL A 20 -4.66 5.58 -12.14
CA VAL A 20 -4.12 4.64 -11.15
C VAL A 20 -2.72 5.04 -10.71
N VAL A 21 -2.36 4.71 -9.48
CA VAL A 21 -1.00 4.85 -8.94
C VAL A 21 -0.41 3.46 -8.72
N LYS A 22 0.81 3.23 -9.18
CA LYS A 22 1.54 2.00 -8.91
C LYS A 22 2.12 2.06 -7.50
N ILE A 23 1.69 1.15 -6.63
CA ILE A 23 2.18 1.07 -5.25
C ILE A 23 3.12 -0.12 -5.01
N GLY A 24 3.17 -1.08 -5.93
CA GLY A 24 4.04 -2.26 -5.85
C GLY A 24 4.14 -3.03 -7.16
N ALA A 25 4.89 -4.12 -7.16
CA ALA A 25 5.00 -4.99 -8.33
C ALA A 25 3.65 -5.67 -8.64
N GLY A 26 2.99 -5.24 -9.72
CA GLY A 26 1.66 -5.74 -10.09
C GLY A 26 0.55 -5.33 -9.11
N ILE A 27 0.76 -4.25 -8.34
CA ILE A 27 -0.22 -3.72 -7.39
C ILE A 27 -0.45 -2.25 -7.71
N TYR A 28 -1.68 -1.93 -8.05
CA TYR A 28 -2.13 -0.60 -8.45
C TYR A 28 -3.29 -0.18 -7.55
N ALA A 29 -3.28 1.08 -7.16
CA ALA A 29 -4.34 1.70 -6.38
C ALA A 29 -5.07 2.72 -7.26
N LYS A 30 -6.36 2.94 -6.97
CA LYS A 30 -7.11 4.00 -7.62
C LYS A 30 -6.50 5.35 -7.28
N ALA A 31 -6.35 6.20 -8.28
CA ALA A 31 -5.80 7.53 -8.10
C ALA A 31 -6.90 8.53 -7.71
N ASN A 32 -6.53 9.52 -6.90
CA ASN A 32 -7.25 10.77 -6.71
C ASN A 32 -6.30 11.91 -7.08
N PHE A 33 -6.70 12.78 -8.00
CA PHE A 33 -5.87 13.89 -8.43
C PHE A 33 -5.94 15.02 -7.39
N SER A 34 -4.77 15.43 -6.88
CA SER A 34 -4.66 16.58 -6.00
C SER A 34 -4.27 17.80 -6.83
N GLU A 35 -5.18 18.75 -6.95
CA GLU A 35 -4.91 20.04 -7.60
C GLU A 35 -3.79 20.80 -6.87
N THR A 36 -3.84 20.83 -5.54
CA THR A 36 -2.85 21.52 -4.69
C THR A 36 -1.42 21.02 -4.90
N LEU A 37 -1.24 19.71 -5.08
CA LEU A 37 0.09 19.11 -5.29
C LEU A 37 0.39 18.83 -6.77
N ASN A 38 -0.55 19.16 -7.67
CA ASN A 38 -0.52 18.86 -9.10
C ASN A 38 -0.06 17.43 -9.41
N LYS A 39 -0.58 16.44 -8.66
CA LYS A 39 -0.21 15.02 -8.83
C LYS A 39 -1.32 14.06 -8.45
N ALA A 40 -1.31 12.89 -9.08
CA ALA A 40 -2.10 11.75 -8.65
C ALA A 40 -1.60 11.20 -7.31
N LEU A 41 -2.52 11.08 -6.36
CA LEU A 41 -2.32 10.42 -5.07
C LEU A 41 -3.12 9.14 -5.02
N VAL A 42 -2.74 8.24 -4.12
CA VAL A 42 -3.60 7.10 -3.77
C VAL A 42 -4.92 7.62 -3.18
N GLN A 43 -6.05 7.10 -3.65
CA GLN A 43 -7.36 7.42 -3.06
C GLN A 43 -7.45 6.82 -1.64
N GLY A 44 -7.58 7.68 -0.63
CA GLY A 44 -7.55 7.30 0.79
C GLY A 44 -6.14 7.39 1.40
N THR A 45 -5.94 6.83 2.60
CA THR A 45 -4.61 6.84 3.21
C THR A 45 -3.76 5.70 2.65
N PHE A 46 -2.44 5.94 2.54
CA PHE A 46 -1.48 4.92 2.12
C PHE A 46 -1.59 3.64 2.97
N GLY A 47 -1.82 3.80 4.28
CA GLY A 47 -1.98 2.67 5.20
C GLY A 47 -3.22 1.83 4.92
N GLN A 48 -4.38 2.45 4.67
CA GLN A 48 -5.59 1.74 4.29
C GLN A 48 -5.41 0.95 3.00
N VAL A 49 -4.83 1.56 1.97
CA VAL A 49 -4.62 0.90 0.68
C VAL A 49 -3.61 -0.24 0.76
N CYS A 50 -2.54 -0.10 1.57
CA CYS A 50 -1.63 -1.21 1.81
C CYS A 50 -2.32 -2.40 2.47
N LYS A 51 -3.13 -2.15 3.50
CA LYS A 51 -3.89 -3.17 4.22
C LYS A 51 -4.88 -3.88 3.27
N GLU A 52 -5.61 -3.10 2.47
CA GLU A 52 -6.53 -3.63 1.46
C GLU A 52 -5.80 -4.48 0.40
N ALA A 53 -4.65 -4.00 -0.09
CA ALA A 53 -3.86 -4.72 -1.08
C ALA A 53 -3.37 -6.08 -0.55
N LEU A 54 -2.91 -6.15 0.70
CA LEU A 54 -2.48 -7.39 1.34
C LEU A 54 -3.65 -8.35 1.53
N THR A 55 -4.79 -7.86 2.02
CA THR A 55 -6.01 -8.66 2.18
C THR A 55 -6.48 -9.23 0.84
N ARG A 56 -6.53 -8.41 -0.22
CA ARG A 56 -6.89 -8.88 -1.58
C ARG A 56 -5.89 -9.87 -2.17
N LYS A 57 -4.62 -9.82 -1.76
CA LYS A 57 -3.59 -10.79 -2.14
C LYS A 57 -3.64 -12.08 -1.31
N GLY A 58 -4.56 -12.21 -0.36
CA GLY A 58 -4.66 -13.38 0.53
C GLY A 58 -3.52 -13.46 1.54
N ILE A 59 -2.80 -12.36 1.78
CA ILE A 59 -1.72 -12.31 2.76
C ILE A 59 -2.33 -12.06 4.13
N GLN A 60 -2.06 -12.95 5.08
CA GLN A 60 -2.44 -12.77 6.47
C GLN A 60 -1.51 -11.75 7.15
N TRP A 61 -2.11 -10.73 7.76
CA TRP A 61 -1.42 -9.65 8.46
C TRP A 61 -2.24 -9.16 9.66
N GLU A 62 -1.59 -8.46 10.58
CA GLU A 62 -2.21 -7.74 11.69
C GLU A 62 -1.62 -6.31 11.78
N PRO A 63 -2.34 -5.34 12.38
CA PRO A 63 -1.79 -4.00 12.61
C PRO A 63 -0.52 -4.07 13.47
N GLY A 64 0.43 -3.16 13.24
CA GLY A 64 1.65 -3.08 14.04
C GLY A 64 1.35 -2.79 15.51
N THR A 65 2.31 -3.09 16.39
CA THR A 65 2.13 -2.94 17.85
C THR A 65 1.67 -1.53 18.26
N ALA A 66 2.29 -0.47 17.75
CA ALA A 66 1.89 0.90 18.05
C ALA A 66 0.45 1.23 17.64
N GLU A 67 -0.01 0.72 16.49
CA GLU A 67 -1.40 0.93 16.06
C GLU A 67 -2.40 0.16 16.94
N ARG A 68 -2.03 -1.05 17.38
CA ARG A 68 -2.85 -1.84 18.30
C ARG A 68 -2.95 -1.18 19.67
N GLU A 69 -1.85 -0.71 20.22
CA GLU A 69 -1.82 0.00 21.52
C GLU A 69 -2.63 1.28 21.48
N TYR A 70 -2.49 2.07 20.40
CA TYR A 70 -3.29 3.28 20.18
C TYR A 70 -4.79 2.95 20.11
N ASN A 71 -5.17 1.98 19.29
CA ASN A 71 -6.58 1.58 19.14
C ASN A 71 -7.17 0.96 20.42
N ALA A 72 -6.33 0.33 21.25
CA ALA A 72 -6.74 -0.25 22.54
C ALA A 72 -6.78 0.79 23.69
N GLY A 73 -6.43 2.06 23.42
CA GLY A 73 -6.35 3.09 24.46
C GLY A 73 -5.17 2.93 25.42
N LEU A 74 -4.23 2.03 25.12
CA LEU A 74 -3.02 1.78 25.92
C LEU A 74 -1.91 2.81 25.66
N SER A 75 -2.05 3.59 24.58
CA SER A 75 -1.12 4.65 24.21
C SER A 75 -1.87 5.86 23.66
N THR A 76 -1.42 7.05 24.02
CA THR A 76 -1.89 8.32 23.42
C THR A 76 -1.06 8.73 22.20
N GLN A 77 0.02 8.00 21.91
CA GLN A 77 0.90 8.30 20.79
C GLN A 77 0.25 7.90 19.47
N VAL A 78 -0.02 8.89 18.62
CA VAL A 78 -0.61 8.67 17.30
C VAL A 78 0.42 8.03 16.37
N PRO A 79 0.15 6.86 15.76
CA PRO A 79 1.10 6.19 14.87
C PRO A 79 1.34 6.99 13.58
N ALA A 80 2.55 7.52 13.41
CA ALA A 80 2.89 8.34 12.23
C ALA A 80 3.27 7.52 10.98
N ARG A 81 3.69 6.27 11.15
CA ARG A 81 4.13 5.38 10.05
C ARG A 81 3.18 4.20 9.92
N THR A 82 2.97 3.76 8.68
CA THR A 82 2.24 2.53 8.41
C THR A 82 3.12 1.32 8.71
N VAL A 83 2.89 0.71 9.87
CA VAL A 83 3.58 -0.50 10.33
C VAL A 83 2.57 -1.64 10.42
N ILE A 84 2.94 -2.80 9.90
CA ILE A 84 2.14 -4.03 10.02
C ILE A 84 3.01 -5.18 10.50
N ARG A 85 2.37 -6.23 11.00
CA ARG A 85 3.01 -7.51 11.26
C ARG A 85 2.43 -8.58 10.34
N LEU A 86 3.31 -9.28 9.64
CA LEU A 86 2.92 -10.34 8.72
C LEU A 86 2.75 -11.67 9.46
N LYS A 87 1.62 -12.35 9.22
CA LYS A 87 1.36 -13.73 9.68
C LYS A 87 1.68 -14.77 8.59
N SER A 88 1.70 -14.35 7.33
CA SER A 88 2.08 -15.17 6.18
C SER A 88 3.12 -14.44 5.33
N ARG A 89 3.82 -15.18 4.46
CA ARG A 89 4.91 -14.63 3.64
C ARG A 89 4.41 -13.61 2.63
N PHE A 90 5.06 -12.45 2.60
CA PHE A 90 4.93 -11.48 1.51
C PHE A 90 6.29 -11.18 0.91
N ARG A 91 6.38 -11.27 -0.42
CA ARG A 91 7.58 -10.88 -1.18
C ARG A 91 7.27 -9.64 -2.00
N GLY A 92 7.98 -8.56 -1.70
CA GLY A 92 7.83 -7.29 -2.38
C GLY A 92 7.70 -6.11 -1.43
N THR A 93 7.60 -4.93 -2.02
CA THR A 93 7.49 -3.67 -1.29
C THR A 93 6.26 -2.91 -1.75
N LEU A 94 5.58 -2.28 -0.78
CA LEU A 94 4.55 -1.29 -1.05
C LEU A 94 5.08 0.10 -0.70
N SER A 95 4.97 1.03 -1.64
CA SER A 95 5.45 2.41 -1.50
C SER A 95 4.65 3.39 -2.33
N ASP A 96 4.47 4.60 -1.82
CA ASP A 96 3.88 5.75 -2.51
C ASP A 96 4.72 7.00 -2.19
N GLY A 97 5.52 7.44 -3.17
CA GLY A 97 6.52 8.50 -2.95
C GLY A 97 7.50 8.14 -1.83
N ARG A 98 7.52 8.96 -0.76
CA ARG A 98 8.37 8.74 0.44
C ARG A 98 7.73 7.80 1.47
N ARG A 99 6.45 7.44 1.29
CA ARG A 99 5.74 6.53 2.20
C ARG A 99 6.09 5.11 1.80
N LYS A 100 6.40 4.28 2.79
CA LYS A 100 6.71 2.86 2.61
C LYS A 100 6.02 2.06 3.69
N LEU A 101 5.49 0.90 3.32
CA LEU A 101 4.96 -0.05 4.28
C LEU A 101 6.12 -0.67 5.07
N ILE A 102 6.06 -0.56 6.39
CA ILE A 102 7.07 -1.12 7.28
C ILE A 102 6.55 -2.42 7.85
N ILE A 103 7.37 -3.47 7.79
CA ILE A 103 7.06 -4.77 8.37
C ILE A 103 7.78 -4.86 9.72
N GLU A 104 6.99 -5.03 10.77
CA GLU A 104 7.46 -5.15 12.14
C GLU A 104 8.32 -6.41 12.30
N LYS A 105 9.53 -6.24 12.89
CA LYS A 105 10.51 -7.30 13.14
C LYS A 105 10.98 -8.07 11.88
N GLN A 106 10.62 -7.62 10.67
CA GLN A 106 10.92 -8.29 9.38
C GLN A 106 10.49 -9.77 9.32
N ILE A 107 9.57 -10.19 10.18
CA ILE A 107 9.07 -11.57 10.20
C ILE A 107 8.20 -11.78 8.96
N ASN A 108 8.41 -12.90 8.25
CA ASN A 108 7.71 -13.24 7.01
C ASN A 108 7.88 -12.23 5.85
N ALA A 109 8.79 -11.26 5.98
CA ALA A 109 9.21 -10.33 4.94
C ALA A 109 10.43 -10.89 4.21
N ARG A 110 10.43 -10.85 2.87
CA ARG A 110 11.65 -11.11 2.09
C ARG A 110 11.67 -10.34 0.78
#